data_AF-A0A2V8CRG1-F1
#
_entry.id   AF-A0A2V8CRG1-F1
#
_cell.length_a   1.000
_cell.length_b   1.000
_cell.length_c   1.000
_cell.angle_alpha   90.00
_cell.angle_beta   90.00
_cell.angle_gamma   90.00
#
_symmetry.space_group_name_H-M   'P 1'
#
loop_
_entity.id
_entity.type
_entity.pdbx_description
1 polymer ?
#
loop_
_entity_poly.entity_id
_entity_poly.type
_entity_poly.pdbx_seq_one_letter_code
_entity_poly.pdbx_strand_id
1 'polypeptide(L)'
;MALSLKDPEADRLAREVAARTGETLTTAVVVALKERLARLRGRSKRRRLRDELREIAQRCAQLPTLDDRSDEEILGYDERGLPR
;
A
#
# COMPACT_ATOMS: atom_id res chain seq x y z
N MET A 1 6.60 22.08 -21.78
CA MET A 1 7.23 21.02 -22.61
C MET A 1 6.14 20.18 -23.24
N ALA A 2 6.24 19.89 -24.53
CA ALA A 2 5.28 19.03 -25.23
C ALA A 2 5.78 17.57 -25.22
N LEU A 3 4.90 16.64 -24.83
CA LEU A 3 5.13 15.22 -24.98
C LEU A 3 4.95 14.85 -26.47
N SER A 4 6.03 14.46 -27.15
CA SER A 4 5.94 13.95 -28.52
C SER A 4 5.77 12.42 -28.48
N LEU A 5 4.56 11.94 -28.72
CA LEU A 5 4.25 10.52 -28.80
C LEU A 5 4.13 10.12 -30.28
N LYS A 6 5.07 9.33 -30.80
CA LYS A 6 5.09 8.84 -32.20
C LYS A 6 4.58 7.40 -32.36
N ASP A 7 3.84 6.94 -31.37
CA ASP A 7 3.28 5.59 -31.35
C ASP A 7 1.87 5.60 -31.96
N PRO A 8 1.62 4.86 -33.06
CA PRO A 8 0.31 4.85 -33.72
C PRO A 8 -0.81 4.28 -32.85
N GLU A 9 -0.50 3.34 -31.96
CA GLU A 9 -1.49 2.75 -31.08
C GLU A 9 -1.94 3.75 -30.01
N ALA A 10 -1.00 4.51 -29.46
CA ALA A 10 -1.30 5.52 -28.46
C ALA A 10 -2.12 6.69 -29.05
N ASP A 11 -1.89 7.11 -30.31
CA ASP A 11 -2.75 8.09 -30.99
C ASP A 11 -4.18 7.53 -31.18
N ARG A 12 -4.30 6.27 -31.63
CA ARG A 12 -5.59 5.59 -31.79
C ARG A 12 -6.37 5.53 -30.47
N LEU A 13 -5.71 5.10 -29.39
CA LEU A 13 -6.32 5.01 -28.06
C LEU A 13 -6.71 6.38 -27.52
N ALA A 14 -5.86 7.40 -27.68
CA ALA A 14 -6.16 8.75 -27.23
C ALA A 14 -7.37 9.34 -27.96
N ARG A 15 -7.49 9.10 -29.28
CA ARG A 15 -8.67 9.50 -30.07
C ARG A 15 -9.93 8.78 -29.65
N GLU A 16 -9.84 7.47 -29.42
CA GLU A 16 -10.99 6.67 -29.00
C GLU A 16 -11.52 7.13 -27.63
N VAL A 17 -10.63 7.39 -26.67
CA VAL A 17 -11.03 7.92 -25.36
C VAL A 17 -11.67 9.29 -25.51
N ALA A 18 -11.03 10.22 -26.23
CA ALA A 18 -11.55 11.56 -26.48
C ALA A 18 -12.95 11.53 -27.13
N ALA A 19 -13.15 10.65 -28.13
CA ALA A 19 -14.44 10.50 -28.81
C ALA A 19 -15.53 9.97 -27.87
N ARG A 20 -15.19 9.03 -26.99
CA ARG A 20 -16.15 8.45 -26.03
C ARG A 20 -16.48 9.40 -24.87
N THR A 21 -15.53 10.25 -24.45
CA THR A 21 -15.71 11.17 -23.33
C THR A 21 -16.17 12.57 -23.74
N GLY A 22 -16.07 12.92 -25.03
CA GLY A 22 -16.32 14.26 -25.54
C GLY A 22 -15.22 15.27 -25.16
N GLU A 23 -14.07 14.78 -24.70
CA GLU A 23 -12.95 15.60 -24.26
C GLU A 23 -11.98 15.90 -25.40
N THR A 24 -11.12 16.91 -25.22
CA THR A 24 -9.99 17.12 -26.14
C THR A 24 -8.97 16.00 -25.99
N LEU A 25 -8.22 15.70 -27.06
CA LEU A 25 -7.11 14.74 -27.05
C LEU A 25 -6.16 14.94 -25.87
N THR A 26 -5.77 16.19 -25.60
CA THR A 26 -4.90 16.52 -24.47
C THR A 26 -5.55 16.21 -23.12
N THR A 27 -6.84 16.53 -22.96
CA THR A 27 -7.58 16.26 -21.72
C THR A 27 -7.69 14.76 -21.48
N ALA A 28 -8.10 14.01 -22.50
CA ALA A 28 -8.21 12.55 -22.45
C ALA A 28 -6.89 11.88 -22.03
N VAL A 29 -5.76 12.30 -22.62
CA VAL A 29 -4.42 11.78 -22.25
C VAL A 29 -4.05 12.14 -20.81
N VAL A 30 -4.25 13.39 -20.40
CA VAL A 30 -3.92 13.84 -19.04
C VAL A 30 -4.76 13.08 -18.00
N VAL A 31 -6.06 12.90 -18.25
CA VAL A 31 -6.96 12.16 -17.36
C VAL A 31 -6.54 10.69 -17.28
N ALA A 32 -6.31 10.02 -18.41
CA ALA A 32 -5.89 8.62 -18.44
C ALA A 32 -4.57 8.38 -17.67
N LEU A 33 -3.60 9.30 -17.82
CA LEU A 33 -2.33 9.25 -17.07
C LEU A 33 -2.55 9.47 -15.57
N LYS A 34 -3.38 10.46 -15.18
CA LYS A 34 -3.74 10.71 -13.78
C LYS A 34 -4.40 9.49 -13.15
N GLU A 35 -5.34 8.87 -13.82
CA GLU A 35 -5.98 7.64 -13.34
C GLU A 35 -5.00 6.48 -13.20
N ARG A 36 -4.11 6.29 -14.18
CA ARG A 36 -3.08 5.24 -14.10
C ARG A 36 -2.15 5.48 -12.92
N LEU A 37 -1.72 6.72 -12.71
CA LEU A 37 -0.93 7.10 -11.54
C LEU A 37 -1.70 6.89 -10.24
N ALA A 38 -3.00 7.20 -10.18
CA ALA A 38 -3.83 6.94 -9.01
C ALA A 38 -3.92 5.45 -8.69
N ARG A 39 -4.15 4.59 -9.70
CA ARG A 39 -4.15 3.12 -9.55
C ARG A 39 -2.80 2.57 -9.06
N LEU A 40 -1.70 3.10 -9.58
CA LEU A 40 -0.34 2.73 -9.15
C LEU A 40 -0.03 3.21 -7.73
N ARG A 41 -0.42 4.44 -7.38
CA ARG A 41 -0.28 5.00 -6.02
C ARG A 41 -1.10 4.23 -5.01
N GLY A 42 -2.34 3.84 -5.35
CA GLY A 42 -3.19 3.01 -4.48
C GLY A 42 -2.58 1.65 -4.17
N ARG A 43 -1.93 1.01 -5.15
CA ARG A 43 -1.18 -0.24 -4.94
C ARG A 43 0.08 -0.06 -4.08
N SER A 44 0.71 1.11 -4.14
CA SER A 44 1.90 1.42 -3.33
C SER A 44 1.57 2.01 -1.95
N LYS A 45 0.33 2.47 -1.71
CA LYS A 45 -0.10 3.13 -0.46
C LYS A 45 -0.73 2.23 0.59
N ARG A 46 -1.03 0.95 0.28
CA ARG A 46 -1.02 -0.03 1.36
C ARG A 46 0.41 -0.01 1.88
N ARG A 47 0.64 0.60 3.05
CA ARG A 47 1.90 0.42 3.78
C ARG A 47 2.22 -1.06 3.66
N ARG A 48 3.43 -1.38 3.19
CA ARG A 48 3.79 -2.79 3.04
C ARG A 48 3.55 -3.40 4.41
N LEU A 49 2.82 -4.51 4.50
CA LEU A 49 2.50 -5.17 5.78
C LEU A 49 3.73 -5.24 6.70
N ARG A 50 4.91 -5.49 6.13
CA ARG A 50 6.22 -5.43 6.80
C ARG A 50 6.48 -4.13 7.56
N ASP A 51 6.20 -2.98 6.98
CA ASP A 51 6.44 -1.67 7.58
C ASP A 51 5.44 -1.42 8.74
N GLU A 52 4.20 -1.90 8.64
CA GLU A 52 3.22 -1.87 9.74
C GLU A 52 3.64 -2.79 10.90
N LEU A 53 4.05 -4.02 10.59
CA LEU A 53 4.54 -4.97 11.58
C LEU A 53 5.80 -4.44 12.30
N ARG A 54 6.71 -3.80 11.56
CA ARG A 54 7.92 -3.18 12.15
C ARG A 54 7.56 -2.05 13.11
N GLU A 55 6.60 -1.20 12.76
CA GLU A 55 6.15 -0.11 13.64
C GLU A 55 5.48 -0.65 14.92
N ILE A 56 4.68 -1.71 14.82
CA ILE A 56 4.10 -2.38 16.01
C ILE A 56 5.21 -2.93 16.89
N ALA A 57 6.15 -3.69 16.32
CA ALA A 57 7.26 -4.30 17.07
C ALA A 57 8.11 -3.23 17.79
N GLN A 58 8.44 -2.13 17.10
CA GLN A 58 9.22 -1.04 17.69
C GLN A 58 8.48 -0.33 18.83
N ARG A 59 7.17 -0.11 18.70
CA ARG A 59 6.36 0.45 19.78
C ARG A 59 6.32 -0.49 21.00
N CYS A 60 6.10 -1.79 20.79
CA CYS A 60 6.10 -2.76 21.89
C CYS A 60 7.46 -2.83 22.60
N ALA A 61 8.57 -2.80 21.85
CA ALA A 61 9.92 -2.86 22.40
C ALA A 61 10.33 -1.63 23.23
N GLN A 62 9.62 -0.50 23.08
CA GLN A 62 9.88 0.73 23.84
C GLN A 62 9.09 0.80 25.15
N LEU A 63 8.14 -0.11 25.38
CA LEU A 63 7.36 -0.12 26.62
C LEU A 63 8.22 -0.61 27.79
N PRO A 64 8.01 -0.06 29.01
CA PRO A 64 8.70 -0.54 30.19
C PRO A 64 8.25 -1.95 30.57
N THR A 65 9.19 -2.78 31.02
CA THR A 65 8.87 -4.05 31.67
C THR A 65 8.22 -3.77 33.02
N LEU A 66 6.95 -4.14 33.17
CA LEU A 66 6.20 -4.00 34.43
C LEU A 66 6.22 -5.27 35.29
N ASP A 67 6.47 -6.41 34.66
CA ASP A 67 6.50 -7.73 35.26
C ASP A 67 7.64 -8.50 34.57
N ASP A 68 8.62 -8.93 35.35
CA ASP A 68 9.84 -9.59 34.90
C ASP A 68 9.80 -11.11 35.07
N ARG A 69 8.65 -11.65 35.49
CA ARG A 69 8.40 -13.09 35.52
C ARG A 69 8.63 -13.69 34.14
N SER A 70 9.15 -14.92 34.13
CA SER A 70 9.26 -15.70 32.90
C SER A 70 7.87 -15.98 32.31
N ASP A 71 7.86 -16.36 31.03
CA ASP A 71 6.65 -16.85 30.38
C ASP A 71 6.01 -18.02 31.16
N GLU A 72 6.83 -18.94 31.68
CA GLU A 72 6.37 -20.07 32.52
C GLU A 72 5.72 -19.58 33.83
N GLU A 73 6.32 -18.60 34.50
CA GLU A 73 5.81 -18.03 35.77
C GLU A 73 4.55 -17.17 35.57
N ILE A 74 4.41 -16.52 34.40
CA ILE A 74 3.21 -15.80 34.01
C ILE A 74 2.07 -16.77 33.71
N LEU A 75 2.37 -17.86 33.00
CA LEU A 75 1.39 -18.90 32.67
C LEU A 75 0.96 -19.69 33.90
N GLY A 76 1.86 -19.91 34.87
CA GLY A 76 1.55 -20.55 36.15
C GLY A 76 1.19 -22.03 36.04
N TYR A 77 1.52 -22.68 34.92
CA TYR A 77 1.29 -24.10 34.72
C TYR A 77 2.49 -24.94 35.19
N ASP A 78 2.22 -26.12 35.74
CA ASP A 78 3.24 -27.14 35.94
C ASP A 78 3.63 -27.84 34.62
N GLU A 79 4.61 -28.75 34.68
CA GLU A 79 5.10 -29.52 33.51
C GLU A 79 4.00 -30.38 32.85
N ARG A 80 2.84 -30.54 33.49
CA ARG A 80 1.68 -31.30 32.99
C ARG A 80 0.56 -30.39 32.49
N GLY A 81 0.75 -29.07 32.51
CA GLY A 81 -0.24 -28.09 32.09
C GLY A 81 -1.34 -27.82 33.12
N LEU A 82 -1.15 -28.18 34.39
CA LEU A 82 -2.09 -27.91 35.46
C LEU A 82 -1.73 -26.61 36.19
N PRO A 83 -2.71 -25.78 36.59
CA PRO A 83 -2.44 -24.59 37.41
C PRO A 83 -1.71 -24.98 38.69
N ARG A 84 -0.62 -24.29 38.99
CA ARG A 84 0.05 -24.36 40.29
C ARG A 84 -0.68 -23.52 41.35
#